data_AF-A0A8B6E3E4-F1
#
_entry.id   AF-A0A8B6E3E4-F1
#
_cell.length_a   1.000
_cell.length_b   1.000
_cell.length_c   1.000
_cell.angle_alpha   90.00
_cell.angle_beta   90.00
_cell.angle_gamma   90.00
#
_symmetry.space_group_name_H-M   'P 1'
#
loop_
_entity.id
_entity.type
_entity.pdbx_description
1 polymer ?
#
loop_
_entity_poly.entity_id
_entity_poly.type
_entity_poly.pdbx_seq_one_letter_code
_entity_poly.pdbx_strand_id
1 'polypeptide(L)'
;MEVPHTASVKPCHRCKATGYLICSSCSGRGSKRCGGCNGRGRKRRRVKRKNGWRTVTRTCGGCHGTGKRRCHRCSGTGRVVCGTCEGTTQVKWFIQLTITWKNNLGHHIVEKTDLPDELIKDVAGTLGFQDTQPRVLPIAMFPEPEINQASHRLVNEHSKFPNCRILMQRHVIRMVPVTQCDYQHKETTLNYFVYGLDCKVHAPTYPDQCCWGCTIL
;
A
#
# COMPACT_ATOMS: atom_id res chain seq x y z
N MET A 1 0.68 -17.61 9.15
CA MET A 1 0.78 -18.83 9.99
C MET A 1 -0.01 -19.94 9.32
N GLU A 2 0.47 -21.18 9.32
CA GLU A 2 -0.28 -22.32 8.78
C GLU A 2 -1.40 -22.74 9.74
N VAL A 3 -2.61 -22.96 9.23
CA VAL A 3 -3.70 -23.51 10.04
C VAL A 3 -3.44 -25.00 10.26
N PRO A 4 -3.40 -25.48 11.53
CA PRO A 4 -3.15 -26.89 11.85
C PRO A 4 -4.08 -27.83 11.09
N HIS A 5 -3.56 -29.00 10.71
CA HIS A 5 -4.29 -30.05 9.99
C HIS A 5 -4.88 -29.66 8.63
N THR A 6 -4.50 -28.51 8.05
CA THR A 6 -4.90 -28.12 6.69
C THR A 6 -3.86 -28.45 5.62
N ALA A 7 -2.67 -28.90 6.05
CA ALA A 7 -1.61 -29.30 5.15
C ALA A 7 -1.97 -30.54 4.34
N SER A 8 -1.70 -30.46 3.05
CA SER A 8 -1.77 -31.59 2.13
C SER A 8 -0.66 -31.48 1.10
N VAL A 9 -0.18 -32.62 0.62
CA VAL A 9 0.77 -32.67 -0.49
C VAL A 9 -0.03 -32.79 -1.77
N LYS A 10 0.20 -31.87 -2.71
CA LYS A 10 -0.49 -31.89 -4.00
C LYS A 10 0.51 -31.83 -5.16
N PRO A 11 0.15 -32.36 -6.34
CA PRO A 11 0.91 -32.16 -7.56
C PRO A 11 1.21 -30.68 -7.81
N CYS A 12 2.43 -30.37 -8.23
CA CYS A 12 2.80 -29.00 -8.56
C CYS A 12 1.94 -28.49 -9.72
N HIS A 13 1.11 -27.49 -9.45
CA HIS A 13 0.22 -26.87 -10.43
C HIS A 13 0.98 -26.24 -11.59
N ARG A 14 2.18 -25.69 -11.33
CA ARG A 14 2.96 -24.96 -12.32
C ARG A 14 3.59 -25.87 -13.39
N CYS A 15 4.19 -26.99 -12.98
CA CYS A 15 4.81 -27.94 -13.90
C CYS A 15 3.94 -29.16 -14.19
N LYS A 16 2.70 -29.21 -13.67
CA LYS A 16 1.79 -30.36 -13.79
C LYS A 16 2.48 -31.68 -13.43
N ALA A 17 3.11 -31.71 -12.26
CA ALA A 17 3.88 -32.86 -11.75
C ALA A 17 5.10 -33.32 -12.57
N THR A 18 5.54 -32.57 -13.59
CA THR A 18 6.71 -32.98 -14.40
C THR A 18 8.06 -32.63 -13.78
N GLY A 19 8.11 -31.73 -12.79
CA GLY A 19 9.36 -31.22 -12.19
C GLY A 19 10.10 -30.18 -13.03
N TYR A 20 9.71 -29.99 -14.30
CA TYR A 20 10.39 -29.12 -15.25
C TYR A 20 9.41 -28.24 -16.03
N LEU A 21 9.91 -27.10 -16.53
CA LEU A 21 9.20 -26.23 -17.46
C LEU A 21 9.97 -26.15 -18.76
N ILE A 22 9.25 -26.02 -19.87
CA ILE A 22 9.87 -25.74 -21.17
C ILE A 22 10.65 -24.43 -21.04
N CYS A 23 11.91 -24.43 -21.47
CA CYS A 23 12.72 -23.22 -21.43
C CYS A 23 12.14 -22.20 -22.41
N SER A 24 11.49 -21.16 -21.88
CA SER A 24 10.88 -20.09 -22.68
C SER A 24 11.90 -19.37 -23.55
N SER A 25 13.15 -19.25 -23.08
CA SER A 25 14.21 -18.60 -23.84
C SER A 25 14.54 -19.32 -25.15
N CYS A 26 14.49 -20.65 -25.23
CA CYS A 26 14.74 -21.37 -26.49
C CYS A 26 13.49 -22.05 -27.07
N SER A 27 12.33 -21.86 -26.44
CA SER A 27 11.07 -22.57 -26.79
C SER A 27 11.27 -24.09 -26.81
N GLY A 28 11.97 -24.65 -25.82
CA GLY A 28 12.21 -26.10 -25.77
C GLY A 28 13.36 -26.63 -26.63
N ARG A 29 13.93 -25.83 -27.55
CA ARG A 29 14.92 -26.30 -28.54
C ARG A 29 16.33 -26.56 -28.00
N GLY A 30 16.63 -26.19 -26.76
CA GLY A 30 17.98 -26.24 -26.19
C GLY A 30 18.98 -25.26 -26.82
N SER A 31 18.61 -24.57 -27.89
CA SER A 31 19.49 -23.70 -28.65
C SER A 31 18.75 -22.49 -29.22
N LYS A 32 19.48 -21.41 -29.49
CA LYS A 32 19.00 -20.18 -30.13
C LYS A 32 19.72 -19.96 -31.45
N ARG A 33 19.06 -19.28 -32.40
CA ARG A 33 19.71 -18.79 -33.63
C ARG A 33 20.92 -17.93 -33.25
N CYS A 34 22.08 -18.21 -33.84
CA CYS A 34 23.26 -17.39 -33.62
C CYS A 34 23.05 -16.01 -34.25
N GLY A 35 22.88 -14.97 -33.41
CA GLY A 35 22.74 -13.58 -33.87
C GLY A 35 23.98 -13.11 -34.64
N GLY A 36 25.17 -13.56 -34.23
CA GLY A 36 26.43 -13.19 -34.90
C GLY A 36 26.51 -13.60 -36.38
N CYS A 37 25.80 -14.63 -36.82
CA CYS A 37 25.74 -15.01 -38.25
C CYS A 37 24.32 -15.08 -38.78
N ASN A 38 23.33 -14.57 -38.04
CA ASN A 38 21.91 -14.71 -38.35
C ASN A 38 21.53 -16.15 -38.76
N GLY A 39 22.02 -17.15 -38.03
CA GLY A 39 21.69 -18.55 -38.32
C GLY A 39 22.44 -19.20 -39.48
N ARG A 40 23.24 -18.46 -40.26
CA ARG A 40 23.90 -18.99 -41.47
C ARG A 40 25.13 -19.87 -41.20
N GLY A 41 25.63 -19.90 -39.96
CA GLY A 41 26.89 -20.58 -39.60
C GLY A 41 28.16 -19.91 -40.15
N ARG A 42 28.04 -18.97 -41.09
CA ARG A 42 29.16 -18.28 -41.76
C ARG A 42 28.92 -16.77 -41.82
N LYS A 43 30.00 -15.98 -41.82
CA LYS A 43 30.00 -14.52 -42.01
C LYS A 43 30.66 -14.18 -43.35
N ARG A 44 30.07 -13.25 -44.10
CA ARG A 44 30.67 -12.71 -45.33
C ARG A 44 31.35 -11.37 -45.01
N ARG A 45 32.59 -11.19 -45.44
CA ARG A 45 33.34 -9.92 -45.30
C ARG A 45 33.93 -9.54 -46.65
N ARG A 46 33.74 -8.29 -47.06
CA ARG A 46 34.48 -7.73 -48.20
C ARG A 46 35.88 -7.33 -47.75
N VAL A 47 36.88 -7.79 -48.48
CA VAL A 47 38.29 -7.48 -48.25
C VAL A 47 38.88 -6.91 -49.54
N LYS A 48 39.58 -5.79 -49.43
CA LYS A 48 40.33 -5.19 -50.54
C LYS A 48 41.60 -6.01 -50.76
N ARG A 49 41.79 -6.50 -51.99
CA ARG A 49 43.05 -7.12 -52.44
C ARG A 49 43.65 -6.27 -53.56
N LYS A 50 44.86 -6.59 -54.00
CA LYS A 50 45.57 -5.90 -55.10
C LYS A 50 44.70 -5.76 -56.37
N ASN A 51 43.79 -6.70 -56.61
CA ASN A 51 42.98 -6.80 -57.83
C ASN A 51 41.50 -6.41 -57.60
N GLY A 52 41.21 -5.58 -56.58
CA GLY A 52 39.85 -5.13 -56.24
C GLY A 52 39.23 -5.80 -55.00
N TRP A 53 37.94 -5.58 -54.79
CA TRP A 53 37.21 -6.10 -53.64
C TRP A 53 36.78 -7.56 -53.85
N ARG A 54 37.17 -8.45 -52.94
CA ARG A 54 36.67 -9.84 -52.91
C ARG A 54 35.83 -10.08 -51.66
N THR A 55 34.75 -10.86 -51.80
CA THR A 55 33.95 -11.31 -50.67
C THR A 55 34.50 -12.63 -50.16
N VAL A 56 34.99 -12.66 -48.93
CA VAL A 56 35.48 -13.88 -48.27
C VAL A 56 34.42 -14.35 -47.28
N THR A 57 34.12 -15.65 -47.30
CA THR A 57 33.22 -16.29 -46.35
C THR A 57 34.04 -17.01 -45.29
N ARG A 58 33.79 -16.71 -44.01
CA ARG A 58 34.46 -17.39 -42.88
C ARG A 58 33.43 -18.07 -41.99
N THR A 59 33.80 -19.20 -41.42
CA THR A 59 33.00 -19.88 -40.39
C THR A 59 32.78 -18.93 -39.21
N CYS A 60 31.55 -18.86 -38.72
CA CYS A 60 31.24 -18.06 -37.55
C CYS A 60 31.86 -18.71 -36.31
N GLY A 61 32.89 -18.09 -35.74
CA GLY A 61 33.53 -18.60 -34.52
C GLY A 61 32.56 -18.75 -33.36
N GLY A 62 31.61 -17.83 -33.21
CA GLY A 62 30.67 -17.85 -32.09
C GLY A 62 29.59 -18.93 -32.15
N CYS A 63 29.45 -19.69 -33.24
CA CYS A 63 28.60 -20.89 -33.27
C CYS A 63 29.32 -22.09 -33.90
N HIS A 64 30.63 -21.97 -34.12
CA HIS A 64 31.47 -22.98 -34.79
C HIS A 64 30.83 -23.58 -36.05
N GLY A 65 30.19 -22.74 -36.88
CA GLY A 65 29.59 -23.19 -38.14
C GLY A 65 28.16 -23.74 -38.05
N THR A 66 27.65 -24.04 -36.85
CA THR A 66 26.32 -24.68 -36.69
C THR A 66 25.14 -23.74 -36.95
N GLY A 67 25.37 -22.42 -36.94
CA GLY A 67 24.31 -21.42 -37.02
C GLY A 67 23.45 -21.29 -35.76
N LYS A 68 23.68 -22.12 -34.73
CA LYS A 68 22.94 -22.13 -33.47
C LYS A 68 23.90 -21.98 -32.29
N ARG A 69 23.41 -21.42 -31.18
CA ARG A 69 24.15 -21.36 -29.91
C ARG A 69 23.38 -22.13 -28.85
N ARG A 70 24.09 -22.88 -28.01
CA ARG A 70 23.52 -23.53 -26.82
C ARG A 70 22.79 -22.47 -26.01
N CYS A 71 21.56 -22.76 -25.59
CA CYS A 71 20.82 -21.84 -24.74
C CYS A 71 21.44 -21.86 -23.35
N HIS A 72 21.98 -20.72 -22.91
CA HIS A 72 22.61 -20.61 -21.58
C HIS A 72 21.62 -20.87 -20.45
N ARG A 73 20.36 -20.45 -20.58
CA ARG A 73 19.35 -20.56 -19.51
C ARG A 73 18.97 -22.00 -19.15
N CYS A 74 18.94 -22.90 -20.12
CA CYS A 74 18.66 -24.33 -19.90
C CYS A 74 19.89 -25.20 -20.10
N SER A 75 21.06 -24.61 -20.30
CA SER A 75 22.29 -25.34 -20.61
C SER A 75 22.08 -26.40 -21.71
N GLY A 76 21.33 -26.10 -22.76
CA GLY A 76 21.13 -27.03 -23.88
C GLY A 76 20.01 -28.07 -23.72
N THR A 77 19.42 -28.26 -22.54
CA THR A 77 18.42 -29.32 -22.31
C THR A 77 17.05 -29.00 -22.89
N GLY A 78 16.78 -27.72 -23.18
CA GLY A 78 15.46 -27.25 -23.60
C GLY A 78 14.45 -27.13 -22.46
N ARG A 79 14.80 -27.54 -21.23
CA ARG A 79 13.93 -27.48 -20.06
C ARG A 79 14.67 -26.80 -18.89
N VAL A 80 13.92 -26.20 -17.98
CA VAL A 80 14.45 -25.62 -16.74
C VAL A 80 13.73 -26.27 -15.56
N VAL A 81 14.43 -26.47 -14.46
CA VAL A 81 13.82 -27.00 -13.22
C VAL A 81 12.67 -26.07 -12.81
N CYS A 82 11.55 -26.64 -12.40
CA CYS A 82 10.41 -25.87 -11.93
C CYS A 82 10.77 -25.21 -10.60
N GLY A 83 10.87 -23.88 -10.56
CA GLY A 83 11.19 -23.16 -9.31
C GLY A 83 10.09 -23.22 -8.23
N THR A 84 8.87 -23.66 -8.56
CA THR A 84 7.78 -23.77 -7.58
C THR A 84 7.82 -25.06 -6.77
N CYS A 85 8.33 -26.15 -7.35
CA CYS A 85 8.53 -27.43 -6.64
C CYS A 85 9.99 -27.85 -6.55
N GLU A 86 10.90 -27.06 -7.08
CA GLU A 86 12.34 -27.33 -7.12
C GLU A 86 12.70 -28.71 -7.72
N GLY A 87 11.87 -29.19 -8.65
CA GLY A 87 12.03 -30.50 -9.29
C GLY A 87 11.39 -31.68 -8.55
N THR A 88 10.88 -31.49 -7.33
CA THR A 88 10.26 -32.56 -6.52
C THR A 88 8.88 -33.01 -7.02
N THR A 89 8.31 -32.32 -8.02
CA THR A 89 6.99 -32.57 -8.64
C THR A 89 5.77 -32.29 -7.74
N GLN A 90 5.98 -32.15 -6.43
CA GLN A 90 4.94 -31.95 -5.43
C GLN A 90 5.15 -30.63 -4.69
N VAL A 91 4.08 -30.11 -4.08
CA VAL A 91 4.13 -28.91 -3.26
C VAL A 91 3.23 -29.09 -2.05
N LYS A 92 3.61 -28.48 -0.93
CA LYS A 92 2.77 -28.39 0.26
C LYS A 92 1.69 -27.33 0.04
N TRP A 93 0.43 -27.69 0.21
CA TRP A 93 -0.72 -26.80 0.23
C TRP A 93 -1.27 -26.74 1.64
N PHE A 94 -1.62 -25.56 2.11
CA PHE A 94 -2.24 -25.36 3.42
C PHE A 94 -3.07 -24.08 3.42
N ILE A 95 -3.97 -23.94 4.38
CA ILE A 95 -4.68 -22.67 4.61
C ILE A 95 -3.75 -21.76 5.42
N GLN A 96 -3.44 -20.60 4.87
CA GLN A 96 -2.65 -19.59 5.57
C GLN A 96 -3.58 -18.68 6.36
N LEU A 97 -3.43 -18.68 7.68
CA LEU A 97 -4.05 -17.70 8.55
C LEU A 97 -3.36 -16.34 8.37
N THR A 98 -4.18 -15.34 8.04
CA THR A 98 -3.81 -13.93 7.92
C THR A 98 -4.62 -13.14 8.94
N ILE A 99 -3.94 -12.52 9.91
CA ILE A 99 -4.56 -11.69 10.94
C ILE A 99 -4.25 -10.24 10.61
N THR A 100 -5.27 -9.40 10.52
CA THR A 100 -5.13 -7.95 10.35
C THR A 100 -5.62 -7.23 11.59
N TRP A 101 -4.78 -6.36 12.13
CA TRP A 101 -5.12 -5.50 13.25
C TRP A 101 -5.51 -4.13 12.69
N LYS A 102 -6.71 -3.65 13.02
CA LYS A 102 -7.20 -2.34 12.59
C LYS A 102 -7.86 -1.63 13.75
N ASN A 103 -7.54 -0.35 13.91
CA ASN A 103 -8.28 0.52 14.81
C ASN A 103 -9.38 1.23 13.99
N ASN A 104 -10.65 0.99 14.33
CA ASN A 104 -11.75 1.72 13.72
C ASN A 104 -12.02 2.94 14.59
N LEU A 105 -11.83 4.12 14.01
CA LEU A 105 -12.00 5.41 14.69
C LEU A 105 -13.29 6.04 14.21
N GLY A 106 -14.04 6.62 15.14
CA GLY A 106 -15.19 7.47 14.88
C GLY A 106 -15.18 8.63 15.87
N HIS A 107 -15.65 9.79 15.44
CA HIS A 107 -15.73 10.99 16.26
C HIS A 107 -17.02 11.74 15.93
N HIS A 108 -17.51 12.46 16.93
CA HIS A 108 -18.61 13.41 16.79
C HIS A 108 -18.19 14.67 17.53
N ILE A 109 -18.41 15.82 16.91
CA ILE A 109 -18.06 17.13 17.47
C ILE A 109 -19.37 17.86 17.71
N VAL A 110 -19.52 18.41 18.91
CA VAL A 110 -20.59 19.35 19.23
C VAL A 110 -19.92 20.70 19.47
N GLU A 111 -19.95 21.53 18.45
CA GLU A 111 -19.46 22.91 18.45
C GLU A 111 -20.67 23.83 18.28
N LYS A 112 -20.73 24.92 19.05
CA LYS A 112 -21.91 25.81 19.11
C LYS A 112 -21.64 27.21 18.55
N THR A 113 -20.41 27.47 18.12
CA THR A 113 -19.97 28.73 17.53
C THR A 113 -19.83 28.58 16.00
N ASP A 114 -19.27 29.59 15.34
CA ASP A 114 -18.93 29.52 13.91
C ASP A 114 -17.52 28.95 13.65
N LEU A 115 -16.88 28.35 14.66
CA LEU A 115 -15.56 27.74 14.53
C LEU A 115 -15.64 26.45 13.70
N PRO A 116 -14.85 26.28 12.62
CA PRO A 116 -14.90 25.05 11.85
C PRO A 116 -14.48 23.81 12.65
N ASP A 117 -15.33 22.77 12.65
CA ASP A 117 -15.12 21.48 13.34
C ASP A 117 -13.77 20.82 13.04
N GLU A 118 -13.25 21.00 11.81
CA GLU A 118 -11.97 20.44 11.40
C GLU A 118 -10.81 20.95 12.26
N LEU A 119 -10.91 22.18 12.76
CA LEU A 119 -9.90 22.77 13.63
C LEU A 119 -9.87 22.12 15.01
N ILE A 120 -10.94 21.45 15.44
CA ILE A 120 -11.09 20.90 16.80
C ILE A 120 -10.52 19.47 16.92
N LYS A 121 -10.46 18.73 15.82
CA LYS A 121 -10.14 17.29 15.79
C LYS A 121 -8.85 16.93 16.53
N ASP A 122 -7.80 17.75 16.39
CA ASP A 122 -6.46 17.42 16.90
C ASP A 122 -5.94 18.40 17.97
N VAL A 123 -6.85 19.09 18.66
CA VAL A 123 -6.53 20.15 19.63
C VAL A 123 -6.50 19.63 21.05
N ALA A 124 -5.69 20.24 21.92
CA ALA A 124 -5.65 19.86 23.32
C ALA A 124 -6.97 20.23 24.01
N GLY A 125 -7.49 19.33 24.83
CA GLY A 125 -8.74 19.54 25.58
C GLY A 125 -8.71 18.78 26.89
N THR A 126 -9.64 19.10 27.78
CA THR A 126 -9.79 18.42 29.07
C THR A 126 -10.48 17.09 28.88
N LEU A 127 -9.98 16.03 29.53
CA LEU A 127 -10.64 14.74 29.54
C LEU A 127 -11.92 14.82 30.39
N GLY A 128 -13.09 14.77 29.74
CA GLY A 128 -14.38 14.78 30.42
C GLY A 128 -14.82 13.37 30.84
N PHE A 129 -14.50 12.36 30.02
CA PHE A 129 -14.81 10.95 30.30
C PHE A 129 -13.86 10.05 29.53
N GLN A 130 -13.50 8.91 30.12
CA GLN A 130 -12.81 7.84 29.42
C GLN A 130 -13.24 6.49 29.98
N ASP A 131 -13.55 5.58 29.06
CA ASP A 131 -13.78 4.18 29.38
C ASP A 131 -13.10 3.27 28.35
N THR A 132 -12.55 2.15 28.81
CA THR A 132 -11.81 1.21 27.97
C THR A 132 -12.11 -0.22 28.39
N GLN A 133 -12.89 -0.92 27.55
CA GLN A 133 -13.39 -2.26 27.83
C GLN A 133 -13.46 -3.08 26.53
N PRO A 134 -13.55 -4.42 26.60
CA PRO A 134 -13.80 -5.25 25.43
C PRO A 134 -15.06 -4.82 24.65
N ARG A 135 -16.08 -4.38 25.39
CA ARG A 135 -17.30 -3.75 24.89
C ARG A 135 -17.65 -2.57 25.82
N VAL A 136 -17.63 -1.35 25.28
CA VAL A 136 -18.09 -0.18 26.03
C VAL A 136 -19.60 -0.02 25.85
N LEU A 137 -20.28 0.53 26.87
CA LEU A 137 -21.68 0.90 26.74
C LEU A 137 -21.80 2.33 26.17
N PRO A 138 -22.89 2.64 25.45
CA PRO A 138 -23.21 4.01 25.11
C PRO A 138 -23.41 4.86 26.37
N ILE A 139 -22.96 6.11 26.32
CA ILE A 139 -23.22 7.15 27.30
C ILE A 139 -24.68 7.60 27.17
N ALA A 140 -25.42 7.54 28.28
CA ALA A 140 -26.87 7.82 28.30
C ALA A 140 -27.27 9.05 29.14
N MET A 141 -26.39 9.53 30.03
CA MET A 141 -26.70 10.59 31.00
C MET A 141 -25.78 11.80 30.87
N PHE A 142 -25.17 12.02 29.71
CA PHE A 142 -24.42 13.24 29.48
C PHE A 142 -25.38 14.45 29.42
N PRO A 143 -25.03 15.61 30.02
CA PRO A 143 -25.91 16.78 30.02
C PRO A 143 -26.32 17.27 28.64
N GLU A 144 -25.47 17.09 27.63
CA GLU A 144 -25.76 17.41 26.23
C GLU A 144 -26.42 16.20 25.53
N PRO A 145 -27.71 16.26 25.13
CA PRO A 145 -28.43 15.12 24.55
C PRO A 145 -27.81 14.61 23.25
N GLU A 146 -27.22 15.51 22.46
CA GLU A 146 -26.57 15.15 21.19
C GLU A 146 -25.38 14.21 21.41
N ILE A 147 -24.63 14.39 22.50
CA ILE A 147 -23.52 13.51 22.88
C ILE A 147 -24.02 12.10 23.19
N ASN A 148 -25.16 11.96 23.86
CA ASN A 148 -25.76 10.65 24.12
C ASN A 148 -26.13 9.96 22.80
N GLN A 149 -26.79 10.67 21.88
CA GLN A 149 -27.15 10.14 20.56
C GLN A 149 -25.93 9.77 19.71
N ALA A 150 -24.90 10.61 19.71
CA ALA A 150 -23.64 10.36 19.02
C ALA A 150 -22.93 9.12 19.59
N SER A 151 -22.85 9.01 20.90
CA SER A 151 -22.29 7.84 21.58
C SER A 151 -23.01 6.54 21.17
N HIS A 152 -24.35 6.53 21.17
CA HIS A 152 -25.13 5.38 20.72
C HIS A 152 -24.81 4.99 19.27
N ARG A 153 -24.72 5.97 18.37
CA ARG A 153 -24.37 5.74 16.95
C ARG A 153 -22.97 5.14 16.81
N LEU A 154 -21.96 5.75 17.44
CA LEU A 154 -20.55 5.33 17.35
C LEU A 154 -20.34 3.90 17.89
N VAL A 155 -20.95 3.57 19.03
CA VAL A 155 -20.86 2.21 19.58
C VAL A 155 -21.52 1.19 18.65
N ASN A 156 -22.68 1.52 18.07
CA ASN A 156 -23.39 0.63 17.15
C ASN A 156 -22.68 0.46 15.81
N GLU A 157 -21.99 1.47 15.30
CA GLU A 157 -21.19 1.36 14.07
C GLU A 157 -20.11 0.29 14.15
N HIS A 158 -19.54 0.09 15.32
CA HIS A 158 -18.55 -0.97 15.55
C HIS A 158 -19.13 -2.39 15.45
N SER A 159 -20.45 -2.57 15.51
CA SER A 159 -21.09 -3.88 15.26
C SER A 159 -21.19 -4.23 13.77
N LYS A 160 -21.00 -3.26 12.87
CA LYS A 160 -21.16 -3.41 11.41
C LYS A 160 -20.00 -4.14 10.72
N PHE A 161 -19.01 -4.66 11.46
CA PHE A 161 -17.84 -5.35 10.90
C PHE A 161 -17.95 -6.87 11.08
N PRO A 162 -18.69 -7.60 10.22
CA PRO A 162 -19.07 -9.00 10.44
C PRO A 162 -17.88 -9.97 10.51
N ASN A 163 -16.78 -9.66 9.83
CA ASN A 163 -15.57 -10.49 9.80
C ASN A 163 -14.50 -10.02 10.81
N CYS A 164 -14.85 -9.13 11.74
CA CYS A 164 -13.91 -8.59 12.72
C CYS A 164 -14.34 -8.95 14.13
N ARG A 165 -13.40 -9.47 14.91
CA ARG A 165 -13.57 -9.58 16.37
C ARG A 165 -13.09 -8.29 17.02
N ILE A 166 -13.96 -7.67 17.79
CA ILE A 166 -13.56 -6.53 18.63
C ILE A 166 -12.84 -7.09 19.85
N LEU A 167 -11.59 -6.67 20.02
CA LEU A 167 -10.79 -7.03 21.20
C LEU A 167 -10.98 -6.03 22.33
N MET A 168 -10.98 -4.75 21.98
CA MET A 168 -11.07 -3.63 22.89
C MET A 168 -11.74 -2.46 22.20
N GLN A 169 -12.42 -1.63 22.98
CA GLN A 169 -12.96 -0.35 22.60
C GLN A 169 -12.51 0.69 23.62
N ARG A 170 -12.31 1.92 23.15
CA ARG A 170 -12.02 3.07 24.00
C ARG A 170 -13.00 4.18 23.65
N HIS A 171 -13.79 4.61 24.63
CA HIS A 171 -14.71 5.72 24.52
C HIS A 171 -14.11 6.92 25.24
N VAL A 172 -14.07 8.08 24.59
CA VAL A 172 -13.52 9.30 25.16
C VAL A 172 -14.48 10.45 24.91
N ILE A 173 -14.78 11.23 25.94
CA ILE A 173 -15.30 12.60 25.80
C ILE A 173 -14.14 13.54 26.12
N ARG A 174 -13.79 14.38 25.15
CA ARG A 174 -12.81 15.45 25.30
C ARG A 174 -13.53 16.79 25.17
N MET A 175 -13.39 17.63 26.19
CA MET A 175 -13.94 18.98 26.22
C MET A 175 -12.88 19.95 25.73
N VAL A 176 -13.14 20.64 24.63
CA VAL A 176 -12.23 21.64 24.07
C VAL A 176 -12.81 23.03 24.39
N PRO A 177 -12.11 23.87 25.18
CA PRO A 177 -12.59 25.23 25.41
C PRO A 177 -12.52 26.01 24.10
N VAL A 178 -13.57 26.79 23.82
CA VAL A 178 -13.64 27.71 22.69
C VAL A 178 -14.14 29.04 23.22
N THR A 179 -13.45 30.12 22.88
CA THR A 179 -13.82 31.49 23.23
C THR A 179 -13.91 32.29 21.93
N GLN A 180 -15.11 32.74 21.58
CA GLN A 180 -15.32 33.72 20.54
C GLN A 180 -15.11 35.12 21.12
N CYS A 181 -14.24 35.89 20.48
CA CYS A 181 -13.93 37.27 20.86
C CYS A 181 -14.44 38.19 19.76
N ASP A 182 -15.53 38.90 20.03
CA ASP A 182 -16.03 39.94 19.14
C ASP A 182 -15.33 41.27 19.45
N TYR A 183 -14.87 41.95 18.40
CA TYR A 183 -14.17 43.23 18.52
C TYR A 183 -14.61 44.20 17.43
N GLN A 184 -14.47 45.50 17.72
CA GLN A 184 -14.68 46.54 16.72
C GLN A 184 -13.33 46.98 16.16
N HIS A 185 -13.24 46.99 14.83
CA HIS A 185 -12.11 47.58 14.13
C HIS A 185 -12.66 48.52 13.05
N LYS A 186 -12.33 49.81 13.19
CA LYS A 186 -12.96 50.90 12.43
C LYS A 186 -14.49 50.84 12.64
N GLU A 187 -15.28 50.83 11.57
CA GLU A 187 -16.75 50.75 11.60
C GLU A 187 -17.28 49.32 11.39
N THR A 188 -16.40 48.31 11.49
CA THR A 188 -16.74 46.89 11.28
C THR A 188 -16.58 46.09 12.57
N THR A 189 -17.63 45.35 12.92
CA THR A 189 -17.55 44.30 13.95
C THR A 189 -16.96 43.04 13.34
N LEU A 190 -15.93 42.52 13.95
CA LEU A 190 -15.19 41.34 13.52
C LEU A 190 -15.09 40.36 14.70
N ASN A 191 -14.69 39.13 14.43
CA ASN A 191 -14.51 38.12 15.46
C ASN A 191 -13.28 37.25 15.23
N TYR A 192 -12.77 36.67 16.30
CA TYR A 192 -11.80 35.59 16.24
C TYR A 192 -12.08 34.58 17.34
N PHE A 193 -11.50 33.40 17.20
CA PHE A 193 -11.67 32.30 18.14
C PHE A 193 -10.35 31.96 18.78
N VAL A 194 -10.35 31.81 20.11
CA VAL A 194 -9.28 31.16 20.85
C VAL A 194 -9.81 29.81 21.30
N TYR A 195 -9.11 28.72 20.97
CA TYR A 195 -9.61 27.37 21.21
C TYR A 195 -8.50 26.42 21.63
N GLY A 196 -8.89 25.41 22.40
CA GLY A 196 -7.98 24.43 22.96
C GLY A 196 -7.21 24.89 24.18
N LEU A 197 -6.65 23.92 24.90
CA LEU A 197 -5.73 24.18 26.01
C LEU A 197 -4.34 24.65 25.53
N ASP A 198 -4.06 24.49 24.24
CA ASP A 198 -2.91 25.02 23.51
C ASP A 198 -3.15 26.45 22.97
N CYS A 199 -4.29 27.07 23.31
CA CYS A 199 -4.62 28.47 22.98
C CYS A 199 -4.45 28.81 21.49
N LYS A 200 -4.90 27.93 20.60
CA LYS A 200 -4.86 28.20 19.15
C LYS A 200 -5.81 29.32 18.79
N VAL A 201 -5.43 30.10 17.77
CA VAL A 201 -6.21 31.25 17.28
C VAL A 201 -6.70 31.00 15.87
N HIS A 202 -7.99 31.24 15.62
CA HIS A 202 -8.58 31.25 14.29
C HIS A 202 -9.25 32.61 14.04
N ALA A 203 -8.72 33.39 13.09
CA ALA A 203 -9.19 34.75 12.81
C ALA A 203 -9.37 34.97 11.30
N PRO A 204 -10.40 34.35 10.68
CA PRO A 204 -10.60 34.41 9.24
C PRO A 204 -11.00 35.82 8.77
N THR A 205 -11.56 36.64 9.65
CA THR A 205 -12.04 38.00 9.37
C THR A 205 -11.04 39.08 9.78
N TYR A 206 -9.79 38.71 10.13
CA TYR A 206 -8.77 39.68 10.52
C TYR A 206 -8.44 40.64 9.36
N PRO A 207 -8.48 41.98 9.59
CA PRO A 207 -8.43 42.97 8.51
C PRO A 207 -7.05 43.15 7.90
N ASP A 208 -5.97 42.92 8.66
CA ASP A 208 -4.58 43.07 8.21
C ASP A 208 -3.98 41.72 7.77
N GLN A 209 -4.64 41.01 6.85
CA GLN A 209 -4.13 39.77 6.24
C GLN A 209 -2.93 39.98 5.30
N CYS A 210 -2.36 41.19 5.19
CA CYS A 210 -1.25 41.46 4.28
C CYS A 210 0.11 41.08 4.91
N CYS A 211 0.73 40.11 4.23
CA CYS A 211 2.14 40.09 3.87
C CYS A 211 3.12 39.78 5.03
N TRP A 212 3.62 38.53 5.04
CA TRP A 212 4.77 38.03 5.82
C TRP A 212 4.52 37.65 7.29
N GLY A 213 3.53 36.81 7.57
CA GLY A 213 3.54 35.96 8.78
C GLY A 213 3.14 36.63 10.09
N CYS A 214 2.42 37.75 10.07
CA CYS A 214 1.83 38.33 11.26
C CYS A 214 0.84 37.34 11.88
N THR A 215 1.08 36.95 13.14
CA THR A 215 0.23 36.07 13.93
C THR A 215 -0.43 36.91 15.01
N ILE A 216 -1.73 36.73 15.23
CA ILE A 216 -2.39 37.25 16.43
C ILE A 216 -1.79 36.47 17.60
N LEU A 217 -1.06 37.16 18.47
CA LEU A 217 -0.45 36.63 19.70
C LEU A 217 -1.52 36.42 20.79
#